data_AF-A0AAV4Y0V7-F1
#
_entry.id   AF-A0AAV4Y0V7-F1
#
_cell.length_a   1.000
_cell.length_b   1.000
_cell.length_c   1.000
_cell.angle_alpha   90.00
_cell.angle_beta   90.00
_cell.angle_gamma   90.00
#
_symmetry.space_group_name_H-M   'P 1'
#
loop_
_entity.id
_entity.type
_entity.pdbx_description
1 polymer ?
#
loop_
_entity_poly.entity_id
_entity_poly.type
_entity_poly.pdbx_seq_one_letter_code
_entity_poly.pdbx_strand_id
1 'polypeptide(L)'
;MGDLKVVNGSQMTDFQPWYGPSGLENFNRPANYEWVFKNGSVVEDILVETGRWIADNPNEIYEKLRITCEQPPPEAAYNCDPLKKPCLFNITDDPCEYNDLADDNPEIVEQMMGIILNYKAEAMKSQSKSPDRKADPMCHHFQYVPWLDPEHYNECNYSSEENVTIII
;
A
#
# COMPACT_ATOMS: atom_id res chain seq x y z
N MET A 1 -16.76 12.92 -6.58
CA MET A 1 -15.60 12.11 -7.01
C MET A 1 -14.81 11.52 -5.86
N GLY A 2 -14.91 12.01 -4.62
CA GLY A 2 -14.16 11.44 -3.49
C GLY A 2 -14.52 9.99 -3.16
N ASP A 3 -15.75 9.57 -3.47
CA ASP A 3 -16.28 8.23 -3.16
C ASP A 3 -16.00 7.20 -4.26
N LEU A 4 -15.40 7.60 -5.39
CA LEU A 4 -15.22 6.70 -6.54
C LEU A 4 -13.74 6.35 -6.72
N LYS A 5 -13.47 5.08 -7.02
CA LYS A 5 -12.14 4.54 -7.31
C LYS A 5 -12.14 3.92 -8.69
N VAL A 6 -11.16 4.30 -9.52
CA VAL A 6 -10.90 3.66 -10.81
C VAL A 6 -9.69 2.74 -10.68
N VAL A 7 -9.79 1.52 -11.22
CA VAL A 7 -8.69 0.56 -11.30
C VAL A 7 -8.39 0.31 -12.77
N ASN A 8 -7.17 0.60 -13.21
CA ASN A 8 -6.76 0.39 -14.59
C ASN A 8 -5.35 -0.19 -14.69
N GLY A 9 -5.24 -1.34 -15.33
CA GLY A 9 -4.01 -2.09 -15.53
C GLY A 9 -3.62 -2.99 -14.36
N SER A 10 -2.62 -3.83 -14.63
CA SER A 10 -1.80 -4.50 -13.63
C SER A 10 -0.37 -4.49 -14.15
N GLN A 11 0.58 -4.02 -13.34
CA GLN A 11 1.99 -4.21 -13.66
C GLN A 11 2.41 -5.62 -13.24
N MET A 12 2.91 -6.39 -14.21
CA MET A 12 3.59 -7.68 -14.07
C MET A 12 2.71 -8.87 -13.66
N THR A 13 2.72 -9.89 -14.52
CA THR A 13 2.02 -11.19 -14.40
C THR A 13 2.44 -12.02 -13.18
N ASP A 14 3.58 -11.70 -12.58
CA ASP A 14 4.22 -12.56 -11.57
C ASP A 14 3.92 -12.13 -10.13
N PHE A 15 3.25 -10.98 -9.93
CA PHE A 15 2.89 -10.42 -8.62
C PHE A 15 1.36 -10.25 -8.45
N GLN A 16 0.55 -10.95 -9.24
CA GLN A 16 -0.84 -10.55 -9.47
C GLN A 16 -1.90 -10.96 -8.43
N PRO A 17 -1.84 -12.09 -7.70
CA PRO A 17 -2.94 -12.40 -6.80
C PRO A 17 -2.40 -12.61 -5.40
N TRP A 18 -2.41 -11.54 -4.59
CA TRP A 18 -2.41 -11.51 -3.12
C TRP A 18 -1.46 -10.42 -2.59
N TYR A 19 -2.03 -9.36 -2.01
CA TYR A 19 -1.26 -8.37 -1.24
C TYR A 19 -0.75 -8.92 0.10
N GLY A 20 -1.09 -10.17 0.42
CA GLY A 20 -0.98 -10.67 1.77
C GLY A 20 -2.30 -10.50 2.53
N PRO A 21 -2.43 -11.18 3.68
CA PRO A 21 -3.36 -10.71 4.69
C PRO A 21 -3.15 -9.20 4.92
N SER A 22 -4.23 -8.44 5.10
CA SER A 22 -4.26 -7.04 5.56
C SER A 22 -3.40 -6.79 6.80
N GLY A 23 -2.97 -7.87 7.48
CA GLY A 23 -2.31 -7.82 8.76
C GLY A 23 -3.29 -7.52 9.87
N LEU A 24 -4.58 -7.37 9.55
CA LEU A 24 -5.67 -7.04 10.47
C LEU A 24 -6.63 -8.22 10.69
N GLU A 25 -6.47 -9.35 10.01
CA GLU A 25 -7.35 -10.53 10.16
C GLU A 25 -7.38 -11.03 11.61
N ASN A 26 -6.23 -10.93 12.28
CA ASN A 26 -6.06 -11.33 13.67
C ASN A 26 -6.11 -10.14 14.65
N PHE A 27 -6.28 -8.90 14.17
CA PHE A 27 -6.46 -7.72 15.01
C PHE A 27 -7.93 -7.61 15.44
N ASN A 28 -8.29 -8.42 16.44
CA ASN A 28 -9.59 -8.32 17.12
C ASN A 28 -9.57 -7.34 18.31
N ARG A 29 -8.53 -6.50 18.41
CA ARG A 29 -8.49 -5.44 19.40
C ARG A 29 -8.35 -4.11 18.69
N PRO A 30 -9.09 -3.08 19.13
CA PRO A 30 -8.82 -1.74 18.68
C PRO A 30 -7.34 -1.42 18.94
N ALA A 31 -6.65 -0.88 17.93
CA ALA A 31 -5.29 -0.35 18.09
C ALA A 31 -5.31 0.98 18.88
N ASN A 32 -6.22 1.10 19.84
CA ASN A 32 -6.35 2.28 20.67
C ASN A 32 -5.35 2.17 21.82
N TYR A 33 -4.21 2.84 21.65
CA TYR A 33 -3.32 3.01 22.77
C TYR A 33 -3.97 4.00 23.75
N GLU A 34 -4.39 3.52 24.93
CA GLU A 34 -5.09 4.33 25.93
C GLU A 34 -4.34 5.64 26.24
N TRP A 35 -3.00 5.61 26.28
CA TRP A 35 -2.17 6.80 26.51
C TRP A 35 -2.25 7.86 25.41
N VAL A 36 -2.61 7.49 24.17
CA VAL A 36 -2.79 8.41 23.04
C VAL A 36 -4.10 9.18 23.19
N PHE A 37 -5.18 8.48 23.54
CA PHE A 37 -6.55 9.05 23.59
C PHE A 37 -7.02 9.40 25.01
N LYS A 38 -6.12 9.37 25.99
CA LYS A 38 -6.41 9.80 27.35
C LYS A 38 -6.65 11.31 27.37
N ASN A 39 -7.72 11.74 28.02
CA ASN A 39 -7.99 13.16 28.24
C ASN A 39 -6.79 13.85 28.94
N GLY A 40 -6.30 14.93 28.33
CA GLY A 40 -5.08 15.66 28.71
C GLY A 40 -3.78 14.99 28.28
N SER A 41 -3.78 14.15 27.24
CA SER A 41 -2.54 13.60 26.68
C SER A 41 -1.83 14.64 25.80
N VAL A 42 -0.49 14.56 25.73
CA VAL A 42 0.30 15.39 24.81
C VAL A 42 -0.12 15.18 23.36
N VAL A 43 -0.60 13.99 23.01
CA VAL A 43 -1.04 13.69 21.65
C VAL A 43 -2.39 14.37 21.37
N GLU A 44 -3.30 14.36 22.33
CA GLU A 44 -4.57 15.08 22.24
C GLU A 44 -4.33 16.57 22.00
N ASP A 45 -3.46 17.19 22.81
CA ASP A 45 -3.12 18.61 22.70
C ASP A 45 -2.60 18.95 21.29
N ILE A 46 -1.66 18.15 20.76
CA ILE A 46 -1.09 18.35 19.41
C ILE A 46 -2.17 18.17 18.34
N LEU A 47 -3.04 17.17 18.46
CA LEU A 47 -4.11 16.93 17.49
C LEU A 47 -5.11 18.09 17.48
N VAL A 48 -5.52 18.60 18.64
CA VAL A 48 -6.38 19.79 18.75
C VAL A 48 -5.70 21.02 18.14
N GLU A 49 -4.44 21.29 18.51
CA GLU A 49 -3.67 22.45 18.03
C GLU A 49 -3.53 22.44 16.50
N THR A 50 -3.31 21.26 15.92
CA THR A 50 -3.13 21.09 14.47
C THR A 50 -4.46 20.95 13.70
N GLY A 51 -5.60 21.10 14.38
CA GLY A 51 -6.93 20.94 13.79
C GLY A 51 -7.17 19.53 13.22
N ARG A 52 -6.51 18.52 13.80
CA ARG A 52 -6.70 17.12 13.45
C ARG A 52 -7.89 16.57 14.23
N TRP A 53 -8.56 15.61 13.61
CA TRP A 53 -9.71 14.95 14.20
C TRP A 53 -9.28 14.02 15.35
N ILE A 54 -10.02 14.09 16.46
CA ILE A 54 -9.86 13.22 17.63
C ILE A 54 -11.15 12.43 17.78
N ALA A 55 -10.99 11.12 17.90
CA ALA A 55 -12.08 10.19 18.14
C ALA A 55 -12.62 10.35 19.57
N ASP A 56 -13.87 10.79 19.74
CA ASP A 56 -14.54 10.83 21.06
C ASP A 56 -14.55 9.44 21.72
N ASN A 57 -14.72 8.40 20.90
CA ASN A 57 -14.64 7.01 21.29
C ASN A 57 -13.82 6.22 20.26
N PRO A 58 -12.50 6.06 20.46
CA PRO A 58 -11.61 5.39 19.51
C PRO A 58 -12.04 3.96 19.18
N ASN A 59 -12.61 3.23 20.15
CA ASN A 59 -13.07 1.86 19.95
C ASN A 59 -14.28 1.81 19.04
N GLU A 60 -15.27 2.66 19.31
CA GLU A 60 -16.48 2.71 18.48
C GLU A 60 -16.16 3.13 17.05
N ILE A 61 -15.25 4.08 16.87
CA ILE A 61 -14.87 4.50 15.53
C ILE A 61 -14.05 3.41 14.82
N TYR A 62 -13.15 2.72 15.54
CA TYR A 62 -12.45 1.57 14.98
C TYR A 62 -13.43 0.49 14.49
N GLU A 63 -14.41 0.11 15.32
CA GLU A 63 -15.42 -0.90 14.93
C GLU A 63 -16.27 -0.43 13.74
N LYS A 64 -16.60 0.86 13.65
CA LYS A 64 -17.34 1.43 12.50
C LYS A 64 -16.53 1.44 11.21
N LEU A 65 -15.22 1.62 11.30
CA LEU A 65 -14.32 1.65 10.13
C LEU A 65 -13.85 0.25 9.70
N ARG A 66 -14.13 -0.78 10.52
CA ARG A 66 -13.74 -2.15 10.22
C ARG A 66 -14.59 -2.71 9.08
N ILE A 67 -14.01 -2.73 7.89
CA ILE A 67 -14.62 -3.36 6.72
C ILE A 67 -14.44 -4.88 6.84
N THR A 68 -15.55 -5.62 6.81
CA THR A 68 -15.55 -7.09 6.76
C THR A 68 -16.28 -7.52 5.50
N CYS A 69 -15.51 -8.03 4.54
CA CYS A 69 -16.03 -8.47 3.25
C CYS A 69 -16.47 -9.94 3.31
N GLU A 70 -17.54 -10.29 2.59
CA GLU A 70 -18.06 -11.65 2.52
C GLU A 70 -17.07 -12.60 1.83
N GLN A 71 -16.96 -13.84 2.32
CA GLN A 71 -16.09 -14.86 1.74
C GLN A 71 -16.87 -16.17 1.54
N PRO A 72 -16.82 -16.77 0.33
CA PRO A 72 -16.12 -16.30 -0.86
C PRO A 72 -16.78 -15.03 -1.45
N PRO A 73 -16.04 -14.20 -2.21
CA PRO A 73 -16.61 -13.06 -2.91
C PRO A 73 -17.77 -13.49 -3.83
N PRO A 74 -18.78 -12.62 -4.01
CA PRO A 74 -19.88 -12.89 -4.93
C PRO A 74 -19.35 -12.99 -6.37
N GLU A 75 -20.10 -13.68 -7.23
CA GLU A 75 -19.72 -13.87 -8.64
C GLU A 75 -19.47 -12.54 -9.37
N ALA A 76 -20.23 -11.49 -9.02
CA ALA A 76 -20.09 -10.15 -9.56
C ALA A 76 -18.69 -9.54 -9.35
N ALA A 77 -18.00 -9.90 -8.26
CA ALA A 77 -16.67 -9.40 -7.95
C ALA A 77 -15.62 -9.78 -9.00
N TYR A 78 -15.88 -10.84 -9.78
CA TYR A 78 -14.98 -11.32 -10.83
C TYR A 78 -15.24 -10.67 -12.20
N ASN A 79 -16.22 -9.76 -12.31
CA ASN A 79 -16.57 -9.10 -13.57
C ASN A 79 -15.55 -8.03 -13.99
N CYS A 80 -14.76 -7.53 -13.04
CA CYS A 80 -13.70 -6.57 -13.29
C CYS A 80 -12.42 -7.28 -13.75
N ASP A 81 -11.99 -6.99 -14.98
CA ASP A 81 -10.66 -7.36 -15.49
C ASP A 81 -9.88 -6.09 -15.90
N PRO A 82 -9.07 -5.53 -15.00
CA PRO A 82 -8.37 -4.27 -15.22
C PRO A 82 -7.29 -4.36 -16.30
N LEU A 83 -6.94 -5.57 -16.78
CA LEU A 83 -6.06 -5.76 -17.93
C LEU A 83 -6.79 -5.53 -19.26
N LYS A 84 -8.11 -5.74 -19.28
CA LYS A 84 -8.94 -5.56 -20.48
C LYS A 84 -9.56 -4.18 -20.56
N LYS A 85 -10.10 -3.68 -19.44
CA LYS A 85 -10.74 -2.37 -19.36
C LYS A 85 -10.65 -1.80 -17.94
N PRO A 86 -10.69 -0.47 -17.74
CA PRO A 86 -10.80 0.11 -16.41
C PRO A 86 -12.06 -0.36 -15.69
N CYS A 87 -11.98 -0.53 -14.37
CA CYS A 87 -13.13 -0.78 -13.50
C CYS A 87 -13.39 0.44 -12.62
N LEU A 88 -14.65 0.63 -12.22
CA LEU A 88 -15.08 1.75 -11.39
C LEU A 88 -15.85 1.22 -10.18
N PHE A 89 -15.46 1.63 -8.99
CA PHE A 89 -16.11 1.24 -7.74
C PHE A 89 -16.53 2.48 -6.95
N ASN A 90 -17.64 2.38 -6.23
CA ASN A 90 -18.01 3.34 -5.21
C ASN A 90 -17.52 2.80 -3.86
N ILE A 91 -16.41 3.32 -3.35
CA ILE A 91 -15.77 2.80 -2.12
C ILE A 91 -16.55 3.14 -0.85
N THR A 92 -17.49 4.09 -0.92
CA THR A 92 -18.37 4.43 0.22
C THR A 92 -19.51 3.42 0.34
N ASP A 93 -20.12 3.04 -0.78
CA ASP A 93 -21.25 2.10 -0.80
C ASP A 93 -20.81 0.62 -0.97
N ASP A 94 -19.68 0.40 -1.63
CA ASP A 94 -19.07 -0.90 -1.94
C ASP A 94 -17.57 -0.90 -1.58
N PRO A 95 -17.24 -0.95 -0.27
CA PRO A 95 -15.86 -0.96 0.20
C PRO A 95 -15.11 -2.26 -0.16
N CYS A 96 -15.81 -3.30 -0.60
CA CYS A 96 -15.25 -4.60 -0.98
C CYS A 96 -14.99 -4.73 -2.49
N GLU A 97 -15.37 -3.72 -3.27
CA GLU A 97 -15.14 -3.65 -4.72
C GLU A 97 -15.78 -4.84 -5.48
N TYR A 98 -16.99 -5.22 -5.08
CA TYR A 98 -17.72 -6.35 -5.69
C TYR A 98 -18.48 -5.99 -6.96
N ASN A 99 -18.84 -4.72 -7.15
CA ASN A 99 -19.67 -4.28 -8.25
C ASN A 99 -18.92 -3.27 -9.12
N ASP A 100 -18.50 -3.71 -10.30
CA ASP A 100 -17.93 -2.81 -11.30
C ASP A 100 -19.03 -1.97 -11.96
N LEU A 101 -18.91 -0.65 -11.81
CA LEU A 101 -19.82 0.38 -12.32
C LEU A 101 -19.31 1.04 -13.61
N ALA A 102 -18.20 0.55 -14.18
CA ALA A 102 -17.53 1.21 -15.31
C ALA A 102 -18.39 1.30 -16.57
N ASP A 103 -19.13 0.24 -16.90
CA ASP A 103 -19.99 0.21 -18.09
C ASP A 103 -21.21 1.12 -17.94
N ASP A 104 -21.68 1.32 -16.70
CA ASP A 104 -22.83 2.16 -16.39
C ASP A 104 -22.47 3.65 -16.30
N ASN A 105 -21.18 3.98 -16.10
CA ASN A 105 -20.70 5.35 -15.88
C ASN A 105 -19.43 5.68 -16.71
N PRO A 106 -19.46 5.52 -18.05
CA PRO A 106 -18.29 5.67 -18.90
C PRO A 106 -17.69 7.09 -18.87
N GLU A 107 -18.52 8.12 -18.67
CA GLU A 107 -18.06 9.52 -18.55
C GLU A 107 -17.23 9.76 -17.29
N ILE A 108 -17.56 9.09 -16.19
CA ILE A 108 -16.80 9.18 -14.93
C ILE A 108 -15.45 8.49 -15.13
N VAL A 109 -15.45 7.31 -15.74
CA VAL A 109 -14.22 6.58 -16.08
C VAL A 109 -13.32 7.45 -16.95
N GLU A 110 -13.85 8.07 -18.00
CA GLU A 110 -13.09 8.97 -18.88
C GLU A 110 -12.47 10.14 -18.11
N GLN A 111 -13.26 10.80 -17.25
CA GLN A 111 -12.76 11.93 -16.47
C GLN A 111 -11.65 11.51 -15.49
N MET A 112 -11.83 10.41 -14.76
CA MET A 112 -10.83 9.90 -13.82
C MET A 112 -9.57 9.42 -14.55
N MET A 113 -9.71 8.76 -15.69
CA MET A 113 -8.59 8.39 -16.54
C MET A 113 -7.84 9.60 -17.09
N GLY A 114 -8.53 10.69 -17.43
CA GLY A 114 -7.91 11.96 -17.80
C GLY A 114 -7.02 12.52 -16.70
N ILE A 115 -7.47 12.45 -15.44
CA ILE A 115 -6.67 12.86 -14.27
C ILE A 115 -5.42 11.98 -14.14
N ILE A 116 -5.55 10.66 -14.28
CA ILE A 116 -4.42 9.71 -14.23
C ILE A 116 -3.40 10.02 -15.34
N LEU A 117 -3.87 10.33 -16.55
CA LEU A 117 -2.99 10.67 -17.68
C LEU A 117 -2.22 11.97 -17.43
N ASN A 118 -2.83 12.97 -16.80
CA ASN A 118 -2.14 14.19 -16.40
C ASN A 118 -1.02 13.89 -15.40
N TYR A 119 -1.28 13.09 -14.36
CA TYR A 119 -0.24 12.65 -13.43
C TYR A 119 0.88 11.86 -14.13
N LYS A 120 0.52 10.99 -15.08
CA LYS A 120 1.50 10.22 -15.87
C LYS A 120 2.40 11.12 -16.73
N ALA A 121 1.87 12.22 -17.25
CA ALA A 121 2.64 13.17 -18.05
C ALA A 121 3.72 13.90 -17.22
N GLU A 122 3.46 14.11 -15.92
CA GLU A 122 4.37 14.76 -14.98
C GLU A 122 5.22 13.76 -14.17
N ALA A 123 4.95 12.47 -14.30
CA ALA A 123 5.61 11.43 -13.53
C ALA A 123 7.11 11.33 -13.87
N MET A 124 7.94 11.33 -12.83
CA MET A 124 9.36 11.00 -12.98
C MET A 124 9.52 9.52 -13.36
N LYS A 125 10.58 9.23 -14.12
CA LYS A 125 10.95 7.84 -14.41
C LYS A 125 11.22 7.10 -13.11
N SER A 126 10.76 5.84 -13.02
CA SER A 126 11.10 4.95 -11.92
C SER A 126 12.61 4.95 -11.69
N GLN A 127 13.02 5.20 -10.44
CA GLN A 127 14.42 5.22 -10.02
C GLN A 127 14.89 3.84 -9.57
N SER A 128 14.22 2.77 -10.01
CA SER A 128 14.63 1.39 -9.72
C SER A 128 16.04 1.17 -10.25
N LYS A 129 16.99 1.03 -9.34
CA LYS A 129 18.38 0.65 -9.63
C LYS A 129 18.56 -0.79 -9.19
N SER A 130 19.42 -1.52 -9.90
CA SER A 130 19.86 -2.82 -9.41
C SER A 130 20.47 -2.65 -8.01
N PRO A 131 20.21 -3.59 -7.07
CA PRO A 131 20.81 -3.54 -5.76
C PRO A 131 22.34 -3.40 -5.86
N ASP A 132 22.90 -2.47 -5.10
CA ASP A 132 24.35 -2.36 -4.97
C ASP A 132 24.85 -3.51 -4.09
N ARG A 133 25.63 -4.44 -4.65
CA ARG A 133 26.15 -5.58 -3.90
C ARG A 133 27.02 -5.16 -2.71
N LYS A 134 27.62 -3.96 -2.76
CA LYS A 134 28.39 -3.42 -1.63
C LYS A 134 27.51 -3.00 -0.46
N ALA A 135 26.19 -2.88 -0.65
CA ALA A 135 25.22 -2.63 0.41
C ALA A 135 24.92 -3.86 1.27
N ASP A 136 25.34 -5.05 0.83
CA ASP A 136 25.05 -6.29 1.53
C ASP A 136 25.64 -6.24 2.95
N PRO A 137 24.84 -6.48 4.01
CA PRO A 137 25.33 -6.52 5.38
C PRO A 137 26.51 -7.48 5.58
N MET A 138 26.66 -8.52 4.77
CA MET A 138 27.86 -9.39 4.79
C MET A 138 29.16 -8.61 4.56
N CYS A 139 29.12 -7.52 3.82
CA CYS A 139 30.26 -6.62 3.60
C CYS A 139 30.55 -5.71 4.81
N HIS A 140 29.68 -5.68 5.82
CA HIS A 140 29.65 -4.70 6.92
C HIS A 140 29.39 -5.34 8.28
N HIS A 141 30.03 -6.48 8.56
CA HIS A 141 29.87 -7.21 9.83
C HIS A 141 28.40 -7.53 10.19
N PHE A 142 27.59 -7.84 9.19
CA PHE A 142 26.15 -8.14 9.31
C PHE A 142 25.31 -6.95 9.81
N GLN A 143 25.75 -5.72 9.54
CA GLN A 143 25.02 -4.49 9.88
C GLN A 143 24.55 -3.76 8.62
N TYR A 144 23.41 -3.08 8.73
CA TYR A 144 22.99 -2.09 7.73
C TYR A 144 23.69 -0.77 8.02
N VAL A 145 24.58 -0.35 7.12
CA VAL A 145 25.36 0.89 7.24
C VAL A 145 25.16 1.76 6.00
N PRO A 146 25.41 3.07 6.06
CA PRO A 146 25.47 3.92 4.87
C PRO A 146 26.74 3.57 4.06
N TRP A 147 26.70 2.50 3.28
CA TRP A 147 27.88 1.88 2.64
C TRP A 147 28.60 2.75 1.59
N LEU A 148 28.05 3.91 1.24
CA LEU A 148 28.70 4.91 0.39
C LEU A 148 29.49 5.96 1.20
N ASP A 149 29.33 6.00 2.52
CA ASP A 149 30.09 6.89 3.38
C ASP A 149 31.54 6.40 3.48
N PRO A 150 32.54 7.30 3.45
CA PRO A 150 33.96 6.92 3.49
C PRO A 150 34.33 6.04 4.69
N GLU A 151 33.64 6.20 5.82
CA GLU A 151 33.86 5.42 7.06
C GLU A 151 33.43 3.95 6.94
N HIS A 152 32.50 3.66 6.03
CA HIS A 152 31.93 2.34 5.79
C HIS A 152 32.34 1.75 4.44
N TYR A 153 33.23 2.43 3.71
CA TYR A 153 33.70 1.97 2.42
C TYR A 153 34.67 0.81 2.60
N ASN A 154 34.18 -0.40 2.34
CA ASN A 154 34.97 -1.64 2.43
C ASN A 154 35.10 -2.33 1.06
N GLU A 155 36.27 -2.93 0.82
CA GLU A 155 36.45 -3.83 -0.32
C GLU A 155 35.73 -5.16 -0.02
N CYS A 156 34.54 -5.33 -0.60
CA CYS A 156 33.74 -6.54 -0.40
C CYS A 156 34.13 -7.65 -1.39
N ASN A 157 34.96 -8.59 -0.92
CA ASN A 157 35.41 -9.75 -1.70
C ASN A 157 34.31 -10.76 -2.07
N TYR A 158 33.10 -10.63 -1.50
CA TYR A 158 31.96 -11.46 -1.86
C TYR A 158 31.21 -10.96 -3.11
N SER A 159 31.66 -9.85 -3.71
CA SER A 159 30.97 -9.24 -4.86
C SER A 159 31.45 -9.70 -6.24
N SER A 160 32.57 -10.44 -6.34
CA SER A 160 33.07 -11.00 -7.60
C SER A 160 32.28 -12.25 -8.01
N GLU A 161 32.00 -12.38 -9.31
CA GLU A 161 31.27 -13.51 -9.91
C GLU A 161 32.06 -14.83 -9.85
N GLU A 162 32.22 -15.40 -8.66
CA GLU A 162 32.64 -16.80 -8.54
C GLU A 162 31.42 -17.67 -8.22
N ASN A 163 31.13 -18.60 -9.13
CA ASN A 163 30.05 -19.57 -9.09
C ASN A 163 29.90 -20.22 -7.70
N VAL A 164 28.93 -19.75 -6.92
CA VAL A 164 28.53 -20.42 -5.68
C VAL A 164 27.82 -21.71 -6.07
N THR A 165 28.57 -22.81 -6.10
CA THR A 165 28.00 -24.16 -6.15
C THR A 165 27.39 -24.43 -4.77
N ILE A 166 26.06 -24.37 -4.68
CA ILE A 166 25.33 -24.87 -3.52
C ILE A 166 25.44 -26.39 -3.54
N ILE A 167 26.22 -26.95 -2.61
CA ILE A 167 26.15 -28.37 -2.28
C ILE A 167 25.06 -28.50 -1.22
N ILE A 168 23.96 -29.17 -1.57
CA ILE A 168 22.86 -29.54 -0.66
C ILE A 168 23.24 -30.86 0.04
#